data_AF-Q4UEI0-F1
#
_entry.id   AF-Q4UEI0-F1
#
_cell.length_a   1.000
_cell.length_b   1.000
_cell.length_c   1.000
_cell.angle_alpha   90.00
_cell.angle_beta   90.00
_cell.angle_gamma   90.00
#
_symmetry.space_group_name_H-M   'P 1'
#
loop_
_entity.id
_entity.type
_entity.pdbx_description
1 polymer ?
#
loop_
_entity_poly.entity_id
_entity_poly.type
_entity_poly.pdbx_seq_one_letter_code
_entity_poly.pdbx_strand_id
1 'polypeptide(L)'
;MSGQNNECGKNGEKTKKIIAYMLVGFSLFNTLLIGMNGSPFSLNRFKIPGKYYSLYVSRLHNCMELACFVGVVLGNLYILPYGEQCGYISIAINWSSFIVNIVLLVSYVTGGENGHLTFFYWTLAASATIYGFNLQFIYKLGGKCMPYFMVAIPISSVSTSLIHYIVLGIFVEITISIIFTCLTASMWSVVYAGENGTESQGSGNGFQSHVISPILMTSVALSLIYVYYPGIAPGLLVDFIYVHKIDIVLMLVVPIPSMVIAVLSHYKMGPDNNWQGKTYWHGFLVFIVSMIVCSILFTISLHYPQSSVSRSIVNRPFMTGFLTILFYISHEIMLAVGFPSITENWDSTAATGNGLLSGTGVIIFVLLGEGYITEYKRHDPSKWPTDGMTTRTAFSYWMSRSFANALENVKRIFTLDVRRDILKSVRKIELI
;
A
#
# COMPACT_ATOMS: atom_id res chain seq x y z
N MET A 1 36.00 9.61 41.97
CA MET A 1 35.15 10.39 41.05
C MET A 1 35.25 9.76 39.66
N SER A 2 34.43 8.76 39.39
CA SER A 2 34.32 8.11 38.08
C SER A 2 32.84 7.98 37.76
N GLY A 3 32.38 8.62 36.68
CA GLY A 3 30.96 8.58 36.35
C GLY A 3 30.51 9.58 35.28
N GLN A 4 31.27 9.74 34.20
CA GLN A 4 30.78 10.33 32.96
C GLN A 4 31.56 9.69 31.81
N ASN A 5 30.98 8.66 31.20
CA ASN A 5 31.32 8.13 29.86
C ASN A 5 30.43 6.91 29.65
N ASN A 6 29.18 7.11 29.16
CA ASN A 6 28.37 6.05 28.50
C ASN A 6 27.05 6.54 27.85
N GLU A 7 26.84 7.85 27.64
CA GLU A 7 25.64 8.33 26.92
C GLU A 7 25.81 8.37 25.39
N CYS A 8 27.04 8.44 24.88
CA CYS A 8 27.30 8.52 23.43
C CYS A 8 27.00 7.20 22.68
N GLY A 9 27.12 6.04 23.35
CA GLY A 9 26.87 4.73 22.74
C GLY A 9 25.39 4.43 22.49
N LYS A 10 24.52 4.74 23.46
CA LYS A 10 23.07 4.47 23.37
C LYS A 10 22.34 5.36 22.36
N ASN A 11 22.77 6.62 22.22
CA ASN A 11 22.17 7.55 21.25
C ASN A 11 22.58 7.23 19.81
N GLY A 12 23.83 6.80 19.58
CA GLY A 12 24.31 6.40 18.26
C GLY A 12 23.58 5.16 17.72
N GLU A 13 23.35 4.15 18.56
CA GLU A 13 22.63 2.93 18.19
C GLU A 13 21.15 3.18 17.89
N LYS A 14 20.48 3.99 18.73
CA LYS A 14 19.10 4.45 18.47
C LYS A 14 18.99 5.20 17.14
N THR A 15 19.95 6.09 16.85
CA THR A 15 19.97 6.87 15.61
C THR A 15 20.14 5.96 14.39
N LYS A 16 21.04 4.96 14.46
CA LYS A 16 21.23 3.96 13.41
C LYS A 16 19.94 3.17 13.13
N LYS A 17 19.22 2.75 14.19
CA LYS A 17 17.93 2.04 14.06
C LYS A 17 16.89 2.92 13.38
N ILE A 18 16.74 4.19 13.80
CA ILE A 18 15.82 5.14 13.16
C ILE A 18 16.15 5.33 11.67
N ILE A 19 17.43 5.51 11.33
CA ILE A 19 17.87 5.65 9.93
C ILE A 19 17.53 4.38 9.13
N ALA A 20 17.77 3.19 9.68
CA ALA A 20 17.43 1.93 9.02
C ALA A 20 15.92 1.82 8.74
N TYR A 21 15.05 2.20 9.68
CA TYR A 21 13.59 2.18 9.49
C TYR A 21 13.11 3.23 8.49
N MET A 22 13.75 4.40 8.43
CA MET A 22 13.46 5.38 7.38
C MET A 22 13.91 4.90 6.01
N LEU A 23 15.12 4.34 5.89
CA LEU A 23 15.64 3.82 4.62
C LEU A 23 14.83 2.62 4.10
N VAL A 24 14.43 1.72 5.00
CA VAL A 24 13.61 0.57 4.61
C VAL A 24 12.24 1.03 4.14
N GLY A 25 11.58 1.96 4.84
CA GLY A 25 10.31 2.53 4.37
C GLY A 25 10.43 3.33 3.08
N PHE A 26 11.57 4.00 2.87
CA PHE A 26 11.84 4.76 1.66
C PHE A 26 12.09 3.86 0.45
N SER A 27 12.83 2.76 0.64
CA SER A 27 13.17 1.84 -0.45
C SER A 27 12.08 0.81 -0.75
N LEU A 28 11.26 0.44 0.24
CA LEU A 28 10.24 -0.61 0.11
C LEU A 28 9.28 -0.33 -1.05
N PHE A 29 8.76 0.89 -1.15
CA PHE A 29 7.69 1.22 -2.09
C PHE A 29 8.19 1.57 -3.50
N ASN A 30 9.49 1.85 -3.66
CA ASN A 30 10.06 2.31 -4.93
C ASN A 30 9.87 1.30 -6.06
N THR A 31 10.08 0.00 -5.82
CA THR A 31 9.91 -1.00 -6.89
C THR A 31 8.45 -1.16 -7.31
N LEU A 32 7.50 -0.95 -6.38
CA LEU A 32 6.07 -0.98 -6.70
C LEU A 32 5.67 0.21 -7.57
N LEU A 33 6.20 1.40 -7.25
CA LEU A 33 5.98 2.62 -8.00
C LEU A 33 6.65 2.59 -9.38
N ILE A 34 7.83 2.00 -9.52
CA ILE A 34 8.50 1.81 -10.82
C ILE A 34 7.61 1.02 -11.78
N GLY A 35 6.95 -0.04 -11.31
CA GLY A 35 6.03 -0.83 -12.14
C GLY A 35 4.86 0.02 -12.65
N MET A 36 4.26 0.80 -11.76
CA MET A 36 3.08 1.62 -12.08
C MET A 36 3.42 2.85 -12.91
N ASN A 37 4.33 3.71 -12.44
CA ASN A 37 4.74 4.95 -13.10
C ASN A 37 5.52 4.67 -14.39
N GLY A 38 6.29 3.57 -14.42
CA GLY A 38 7.01 3.12 -15.60
C GLY A 38 6.12 2.53 -16.70
N SER A 39 4.86 2.19 -16.43
CA SER A 39 4.02 1.48 -17.41
C SER A 39 4.03 2.05 -18.85
N PRO A 40 3.99 3.38 -19.10
CA PRO A 40 4.11 3.94 -20.46
C PRO A 40 5.43 3.58 -21.15
N PHE A 41 6.55 3.66 -20.44
CA PHE A 41 7.87 3.36 -20.96
C PHE A 41 8.07 1.85 -21.17
N SER A 42 7.53 1.02 -20.26
CA SER A 42 7.52 -0.43 -20.40
C SER A 42 6.77 -0.87 -21.67
N LEU A 43 5.60 -0.29 -21.96
CA LEU A 43 4.87 -0.61 -23.20
C LEU A 43 5.67 -0.26 -24.46
N ASN A 44 6.31 0.90 -24.47
CA ASN A 44 7.19 1.30 -25.56
C ASN A 44 8.39 0.36 -25.72
N ARG A 45 9.04 -0.01 -24.60
CA ARG A 45 10.16 -0.96 -24.56
C ARG A 45 9.79 -2.34 -25.09
N PHE A 46 8.59 -2.82 -24.75
CA PHE A 46 8.09 -4.13 -25.15
C PHE A 46 7.23 -4.09 -26.42
N LYS A 47 7.16 -2.97 -27.16
CA LYS A 47 6.39 -2.83 -28.41
C LYS A 47 4.92 -3.26 -28.28
N ILE A 48 4.29 -2.93 -27.15
CA ILE A 48 2.85 -3.14 -26.97
C ILE A 48 2.14 -1.85 -27.41
N PRO A 49 1.14 -1.91 -28.31
CA PRO A 49 0.43 -0.72 -28.75
C PRO A 49 -0.21 0.04 -27.59
N GLY A 50 -0.15 1.38 -27.62
CA GLY A 50 -0.67 2.24 -26.55
C GLY A 50 -2.17 2.05 -26.24
N LYS A 51 -2.96 1.53 -27.19
CA LYS A 51 -4.37 1.18 -26.97
C LYS A 51 -4.60 0.13 -25.86
N TYR A 52 -3.56 -0.61 -25.48
CA TYR A 52 -3.60 -1.60 -24.40
C TYR A 52 -3.10 -1.07 -23.04
N TYR A 53 -2.80 0.23 -22.93
CA TYR A 53 -2.18 0.83 -21.75
C TYR A 53 -2.96 0.55 -20.46
N SER A 54 -4.25 0.89 -20.43
CA SER A 54 -5.09 0.73 -19.23
C SER A 54 -5.19 -0.72 -18.77
N LEU A 55 -5.29 -1.66 -19.72
CA LEU A 55 -5.35 -3.09 -19.43
C LEU A 55 -4.02 -3.62 -18.88
N TYR A 56 -2.89 -3.19 -19.45
CA TYR A 56 -1.57 -3.58 -18.97
C TYR A 56 -1.32 -3.07 -17.54
N VAL A 57 -1.60 -1.79 -17.28
CA VAL A 57 -1.43 -1.16 -15.96
C VAL A 57 -2.26 -1.87 -14.90
N SER A 58 -3.56 -2.07 -15.17
CA SER A 58 -4.46 -2.74 -14.23
C SER A 58 -4.00 -4.16 -13.93
N ARG A 59 -3.61 -4.93 -14.95
CA ARG A 59 -3.12 -6.30 -14.75
C ARG A 59 -1.82 -6.35 -13.95
N LEU A 60 -0.87 -5.45 -14.27
CA LEU A 60 0.39 -5.38 -13.56
C LEU A 60 0.17 -5.04 -12.08
N HIS A 61 -0.65 -4.03 -11.81
CA HIS A 61 -1.00 -3.62 -10.45
C HIS A 61 -1.61 -4.79 -9.66
N ASN A 62 -2.61 -5.47 -10.21
CA ASN A 62 -3.27 -6.58 -9.52
C ASN A 62 -2.35 -7.77 -9.26
N CYS A 63 -1.44 -8.04 -10.19
CA CYS A 63 -0.42 -9.06 -10.01
C CYS A 63 0.50 -8.71 -8.84
N MET A 64 0.95 -7.46 -8.76
CA MET A 64 1.86 -6.99 -7.71
C MET A 64 1.18 -6.98 -6.35
N GLU A 65 -0.07 -6.53 -6.25
CA GLU A 65 -0.84 -6.56 -5.00
C GLU A 65 -1.08 -8.00 -4.50
N LEU A 66 -1.45 -8.91 -5.41
CA LEU A 66 -1.63 -10.32 -5.04
C LEU A 66 -0.30 -10.97 -4.61
N ALA A 67 0.80 -10.68 -5.32
CA ALA A 67 2.12 -11.18 -4.98
C ALA A 67 2.63 -10.61 -3.64
N CYS A 68 2.39 -9.33 -3.37
CA CYS A 68 2.61 -8.71 -2.07
C CYS A 68 1.85 -9.45 -0.96
N PHE A 69 0.57 -9.74 -1.17
CA PHE A 69 -0.22 -10.50 -0.20
C PHE A 69 0.34 -11.91 0.03
N VAL A 70 0.81 -12.61 -1.01
CA VAL A 70 1.52 -13.89 -0.86
C VAL A 70 2.76 -13.72 0.04
N GLY A 71 3.54 -12.65 -0.16
CA GLY A 71 4.66 -12.30 0.72
C GLY A 71 4.26 -12.10 2.18
N VAL A 72 3.16 -11.38 2.42
CA VAL A 72 2.58 -11.17 3.75
C VAL A 72 2.21 -12.50 4.43
N VAL A 73 1.57 -13.41 3.69
CA VAL A 73 1.21 -14.75 4.18
C VAL A 73 2.46 -15.56 4.52
N LEU A 74 3.45 -15.60 3.62
CA LEU A 74 4.72 -16.31 3.85
C LEU A 74 5.46 -15.77 5.09
N GLY A 75 5.41 -14.44 5.31
CA GLY A 75 5.99 -13.79 6.49
C GLY A 75 5.36 -14.30 7.79
N ASN A 76 4.04 -14.37 7.80
CA ASN A 76 3.30 -14.85 8.96
C ASN A 76 3.44 -16.36 9.19
N LEU A 77 3.54 -17.16 8.12
CA LEU A 77 3.82 -18.59 8.22
C LEU A 77 5.17 -18.89 8.88
N TYR A 78 6.12 -17.96 8.83
CA TYR A 78 7.38 -18.07 9.57
C TYR A 78 7.29 -17.48 10.98
N ILE A 79 6.80 -16.23 11.10
CA ILE A 79 6.86 -15.46 12.34
C ILE A 79 5.91 -16.00 13.41
N LEU A 80 4.71 -16.45 13.05
CA LEU A 80 3.70 -16.90 14.03
C LEU A 80 4.06 -18.24 14.69
N PRO A 81 4.50 -19.28 13.96
CA PRO A 81 4.84 -20.57 14.58
C PRO A 81 6.29 -20.69 15.07
N TYR A 82 7.27 -20.10 14.38
CA TYR A 82 8.70 -20.31 14.67
C TYR A 82 9.36 -19.11 15.32
N GLY A 83 9.19 -17.89 14.78
CA GLY A 83 9.60 -16.63 15.42
C GLY A 83 11.08 -16.43 15.78
N GLU A 84 11.91 -17.47 15.73
CA GLU A 84 13.32 -17.43 16.11
C GLU A 84 14.17 -16.71 15.04
N GLN A 85 15.33 -16.16 15.41
CA GLN A 85 16.31 -15.59 14.47
C GLN A 85 15.78 -14.54 13.45
N CYS A 86 14.70 -13.83 13.79
CA CYS A 86 14.08 -12.83 12.91
C CYS A 86 15.08 -11.76 12.42
N GLY A 87 16.10 -11.42 13.21
CA GLY A 87 17.17 -10.49 12.83
C GLY A 87 17.95 -10.96 11.59
N TYR A 88 18.50 -12.18 11.61
CA TYR A 88 19.29 -12.73 10.50
C TYR A 88 18.46 -12.93 9.23
N ILE A 89 17.22 -13.38 9.38
CA ILE A 89 16.33 -13.58 8.23
C ILE A 89 15.93 -12.24 7.62
N SER A 90 15.64 -11.22 8.43
CA SER A 90 15.35 -9.88 7.92
C SER A 90 16.53 -9.30 7.13
N ILE A 91 17.78 -9.59 7.51
CA ILE A 91 18.97 -9.22 6.72
C ILE A 91 18.94 -9.91 5.36
N ALA A 92 18.73 -11.23 5.32
CA ALA A 92 18.67 -11.98 4.07
C ALA A 92 17.56 -11.49 3.13
N ILE A 93 16.41 -11.08 3.67
CA ILE A 93 15.29 -10.51 2.89
C ILE A 93 15.64 -9.14 2.30
N ASN A 94 16.30 -8.28 3.07
CA ASN A 94 16.73 -6.97 2.57
C ASN A 94 17.79 -7.10 1.45
N TRP A 95 18.72 -8.04 1.57
CA TRP A 95 19.65 -8.36 0.47
C TRP A 95 18.96 -8.98 -0.73
N SER A 96 17.94 -9.81 -0.51
CA SER A 96 17.09 -10.35 -1.58
C SER A 96 16.34 -9.25 -2.32
N SER A 97 15.91 -8.19 -1.61
CA SER A 97 15.29 -7.00 -2.20
C SER A 97 16.26 -6.22 -3.10
N PHE A 98 17.54 -6.17 -2.74
CA PHE A 98 18.58 -5.60 -3.61
C PHE A 98 18.81 -6.45 -4.87
N ILE A 99 18.96 -7.77 -4.70
CA ILE A 99 19.20 -8.70 -5.82
C ILE A 99 18.04 -8.67 -6.81
N VAL A 100 16.79 -8.68 -6.35
CA VAL A 100 15.63 -8.66 -7.27
C VAL A 100 15.55 -7.36 -8.07
N ASN A 101 15.98 -6.22 -7.53
CA ASN A 101 16.06 -4.97 -8.27
C ASN A 101 17.15 -5.00 -9.36
N ILE A 102 18.27 -5.70 -9.12
CA ILE A 102 19.28 -5.98 -10.17
C ILE A 102 18.67 -6.86 -11.27
N VAL A 103 18.00 -7.95 -10.88
CA VAL A 103 17.32 -8.84 -11.84
C VAL A 103 16.25 -8.08 -12.63
N LEU A 104 15.54 -7.15 -12.00
CA LEU A 104 14.57 -6.28 -12.66
C LEU A 104 15.23 -5.41 -13.74
N LEU A 105 16.37 -4.80 -13.44
CA LEU A 105 17.14 -4.05 -14.44
C LEU A 105 17.57 -4.93 -15.62
N VAL A 106 18.11 -6.12 -15.33
CA VAL A 106 18.52 -7.09 -16.35
C VAL A 106 17.32 -7.50 -17.20
N SER A 107 16.17 -7.78 -16.60
CA SER A 107 14.95 -8.15 -17.31
C SER A 107 14.40 -7.06 -18.22
N TYR A 108 14.63 -5.78 -17.88
CA TYR A 108 14.21 -4.63 -18.66
C TYR A 108 15.16 -4.36 -19.86
N VAL A 109 16.47 -4.53 -19.66
CA VAL A 109 17.49 -4.25 -20.69
C VAL A 109 17.61 -5.39 -21.70
N THR A 110 17.48 -6.64 -21.26
CA THR A 110 17.68 -7.84 -22.11
C THR A 110 16.51 -8.13 -23.06
N GLY A 111 16.74 -9.00 -24.07
CA GLY A 111 15.70 -9.51 -24.96
C GLY A 111 15.51 -8.79 -26.30
N GLY A 112 16.52 -8.04 -26.77
CA GLY A 112 16.53 -7.40 -28.09
C GLY A 112 15.38 -6.41 -28.29
N GLU A 113 14.92 -6.24 -29.53
CA GLU A 113 13.90 -5.23 -29.90
C GLU A 113 12.54 -5.44 -29.24
N ASN A 114 12.14 -6.70 -29.01
CA ASN A 114 10.83 -7.04 -28.46
C ASN A 114 10.83 -7.20 -26.93
N GLY A 115 11.99 -7.43 -26.31
CA GLY A 115 12.17 -7.61 -24.87
C GLY A 115 11.45 -8.84 -24.30
N HIS A 116 11.87 -9.31 -23.13
CA HIS A 116 11.23 -10.43 -22.43
C HIS A 116 10.12 -9.95 -21.48
N LEU A 117 8.99 -9.51 -22.03
CA LEU A 117 7.86 -8.95 -21.26
C LEU A 117 7.40 -9.86 -20.12
N THR A 118 7.23 -11.17 -20.38
CA THR A 118 6.77 -12.13 -19.37
C THR A 118 7.78 -12.27 -18.23
N PHE A 119 9.08 -12.27 -18.54
CA PHE A 119 10.13 -12.34 -17.51
C PHE A 119 10.16 -11.06 -16.66
N PHE A 120 10.04 -9.90 -17.29
CA PHE A 120 9.92 -8.60 -16.58
C PHE A 120 8.69 -8.58 -15.66
N TYR A 121 7.54 -9.03 -16.15
CA TYR A 121 6.29 -9.10 -15.37
C TYR A 121 6.42 -10.00 -14.13
N TRP A 122 6.96 -11.21 -14.28
CA TRP A 122 7.15 -12.12 -13.14
C TRP A 122 8.26 -11.66 -12.19
N THR A 123 9.25 -10.90 -12.68
CA THR A 123 10.28 -10.29 -11.81
C THR A 123 9.67 -9.19 -10.95
N LEU A 124 8.75 -8.37 -11.49
CA LEU A 124 7.98 -7.40 -10.70
C LEU A 124 7.11 -8.09 -9.66
N ALA A 125 6.44 -9.19 -10.02
CA ALA A 125 5.67 -10.00 -9.07
C ALA A 125 6.58 -10.56 -7.96
N ALA A 126 7.73 -11.14 -8.30
CA ALA A 126 8.70 -11.64 -7.32
C ALA A 126 9.20 -10.54 -6.38
N SER A 127 9.45 -9.33 -6.91
CA SER A 127 9.83 -8.19 -6.09
C SER A 127 8.72 -7.78 -5.12
N ALA A 128 7.45 -7.81 -5.55
CA ALA A 128 6.32 -7.52 -4.69
C ALA A 128 6.14 -8.58 -3.59
N THR A 129 6.40 -9.86 -3.88
CA THR A 129 6.44 -10.91 -2.85
C THR A 129 7.52 -10.66 -1.80
N ILE A 130 8.73 -10.31 -2.22
CA ILE A 130 9.84 -9.99 -1.30
C ILE A 130 9.48 -8.77 -0.44
N TYR A 131 8.85 -7.75 -1.04
CA TYR A 131 8.32 -6.59 -0.34
C TYR A 131 7.32 -6.99 0.76
N GLY A 132 6.29 -7.77 0.42
CA GLY A 132 5.28 -8.21 1.38
C GLY A 132 5.86 -9.05 2.51
N PHE A 133 6.90 -9.84 2.20
CA PHE A 133 7.64 -10.62 3.17
C PHE A 133 8.43 -9.72 4.13
N ASN A 134 9.18 -8.74 3.61
CA ASN A 134 9.96 -7.78 4.42
C ASN A 134 9.05 -6.96 5.36
N LEU A 135 7.86 -6.57 4.89
CA LEU A 135 6.89 -5.80 5.65
C LEU A 135 6.52 -6.47 6.99
N GLN A 136 6.40 -7.80 7.01
CA GLN A 136 6.07 -8.54 8.23
C GLN A 136 7.20 -8.55 9.26
N PHE A 137 8.47 -8.63 8.80
CA PHE A 137 9.62 -8.53 9.69
C PHE A 137 9.80 -7.12 10.24
N ILE A 138 9.49 -6.09 9.45
CA ILE A 138 9.47 -4.70 9.92
C ILE A 138 8.42 -4.52 11.02
N TYR A 139 7.22 -5.10 10.87
CA TYR A 139 6.19 -5.08 11.92
C TYR A 139 6.63 -5.79 13.21
N LYS A 140 7.27 -6.95 13.10
CA LYS A 140 7.80 -7.70 14.25
C LYS A 140 8.95 -6.96 14.96
N LEU A 141 9.88 -6.38 14.20
CA LEU A 141 11.11 -5.78 14.75
C LEU A 141 10.99 -4.28 15.07
N GLY A 142 9.88 -3.65 14.67
CA GLY A 142 9.75 -2.19 14.62
C GLY A 142 9.74 -1.48 15.97
N GLY A 143 8.94 -1.96 16.92
CA GLY A 143 8.76 -1.31 18.23
C GLY A 143 8.65 0.21 18.11
N LYS A 144 9.48 0.94 18.86
CA LYS A 144 9.52 2.41 18.90
C LYS A 144 10.04 3.09 17.63
N CYS A 145 10.56 2.32 16.66
CA CYS A 145 11.00 2.87 15.37
C CYS A 145 9.87 2.89 14.32
N MET A 146 8.72 2.27 14.60
CA MET A 146 7.58 2.18 13.68
C MET A 146 7.08 3.54 13.16
N PRO A 147 6.96 4.61 13.98
CA PRO A 147 6.52 5.92 13.48
C PRO A 147 7.41 6.47 12.36
N TYR A 148 8.72 6.22 12.41
CA TYR A 148 9.67 6.70 11.41
C TYR A 148 9.54 5.94 10.08
N PHE A 149 9.21 4.65 10.15
CA PHE A 149 8.88 3.87 8.96
C PHE A 149 7.58 4.36 8.30
N MET A 150 6.55 4.67 9.10
CA MET A 150 5.27 5.20 8.60
C MET A 150 5.40 6.56 7.93
N VAL A 151 6.40 7.37 8.30
CA VAL A 151 6.74 8.62 7.61
C VAL A 151 7.44 8.37 6.28
N ALA A 152 8.32 7.38 6.23
CA ALA A 152 9.13 7.14 5.05
C ALA A 152 8.32 6.62 3.86
N ILE A 153 7.24 5.86 4.09
CA ILE A 153 6.35 5.35 3.04
C ILE A 153 5.77 6.48 2.17
N PRO A 154 5.00 7.45 2.70
CA PRO A 154 4.41 8.50 1.88
C PRO A 154 5.48 9.43 1.28
N ILE A 155 6.60 9.67 1.99
CA ILE A 155 7.73 10.46 1.45
C ILE A 155 8.38 9.75 0.24
N SER A 156 8.46 8.43 0.24
CA SER A 156 8.99 7.66 -0.90
C SER A 156 8.16 7.86 -2.15
N SER A 157 6.83 7.93 -2.02
CA SER A 157 5.89 8.16 -3.12
C SER A 157 6.08 9.55 -3.74
N VAL A 158 6.20 10.57 -2.89
CA VAL A 158 6.52 11.95 -3.32
C VAL A 158 7.85 11.98 -4.07
N SER A 159 8.87 11.34 -3.49
CA SER A 159 10.24 11.36 -4.02
C SER A 159 10.33 10.64 -5.36
N THR A 160 9.69 9.47 -5.49
CA THR A 160 9.67 8.71 -6.74
C THR A 160 8.93 9.48 -7.83
N SER A 161 7.79 10.11 -7.51
CA SER A 161 7.05 10.93 -8.47
C SER A 161 7.87 12.13 -8.95
N LEU A 162 8.63 12.77 -8.05
CA LEU A 162 9.54 13.85 -8.39
C LEU A 162 10.71 13.37 -9.28
N ILE A 163 11.32 12.23 -8.96
CA ILE A 163 12.37 11.61 -9.77
C ILE A 163 11.84 11.29 -11.16
N HIS A 164 10.66 10.69 -11.26
CA HIS A 164 10.03 10.36 -12.53
C HIS A 164 9.81 11.61 -13.40
N TYR A 165 9.36 12.71 -12.79
CA TYR A 165 9.18 14.00 -13.46
C TYR A 165 10.49 14.59 -13.98
N ILE A 166 11.59 14.48 -13.22
CA ILE A 166 12.89 15.06 -13.58
C ILE A 166 13.63 14.21 -14.62
N VAL A 167 13.59 12.89 -14.47
CA VAL A 167 14.49 11.97 -15.16
C VAL A 167 13.87 11.38 -16.44
N LEU A 168 12.54 11.33 -16.53
CA LEU A 168 11.78 10.85 -17.71
C LEU A 168 12.29 9.52 -18.30
N GLY A 169 12.75 8.59 -17.45
CA GLY A 169 13.28 7.30 -17.89
C GLY A 169 13.35 6.24 -16.80
N ILE A 170 12.67 5.10 -17.04
CA ILE A 170 12.67 3.93 -16.14
C ILE A 170 14.08 3.46 -15.78
N PHE A 171 15.01 3.47 -16.74
CA PHE A 171 16.34 2.87 -16.56
C PHE A 171 17.08 3.52 -15.37
N VAL A 172 17.03 4.84 -15.30
CA VAL A 172 17.65 5.61 -14.23
C VAL A 172 16.87 5.45 -12.93
N GLU A 173 15.54 5.36 -12.99
CA GLU A 173 14.67 5.10 -11.82
C GLU A 173 14.99 3.74 -11.17
N ILE A 174 15.16 2.68 -11.96
CA ILE A 174 15.58 1.36 -11.47
C ILE A 174 16.99 1.43 -10.88
N THR A 175 17.91 2.16 -11.51
CA THR A 175 19.28 2.30 -11.01
C THR A 175 19.32 3.03 -9.66
N ILE A 176 18.53 4.09 -9.50
CA ILE A 176 18.37 4.79 -8.22
C ILE A 176 17.78 3.84 -7.16
N SER A 177 16.77 3.03 -7.52
CA SER A 177 16.21 2.03 -6.62
C SER A 177 17.24 0.98 -6.17
N ILE A 178 18.12 0.52 -7.06
CA ILE A 178 19.23 -0.39 -6.73
C ILE A 178 20.19 0.25 -5.71
N ILE A 179 20.53 1.53 -5.87
CA ILE A 179 21.39 2.25 -4.93
C ILE A 179 20.72 2.33 -3.55
N PHE A 180 19.45 2.73 -3.49
CA PHE A 180 18.72 2.85 -2.23
C PHE A 180 18.52 1.50 -1.52
N THR A 181 18.22 0.43 -2.27
CA THR A 181 18.07 -0.92 -1.70
C THR A 181 19.40 -1.48 -1.20
N CYS A 182 20.51 -1.16 -1.86
CA CYS A 182 21.86 -1.49 -1.38
C CYS A 182 22.20 -0.77 -0.06
N LEU A 183 21.95 0.54 0.01
CA LEU A 183 22.15 1.35 1.23
C LEU A 183 21.27 0.84 2.37
N THR A 184 20.02 0.50 2.06
CA THR A 184 19.07 -0.07 3.02
C THR A 184 19.57 -1.41 3.56
N ALA A 185 19.94 -2.35 2.69
CA ALA A 185 20.43 -3.67 3.11
C ALA A 185 21.71 -3.56 3.94
N SER A 186 22.63 -2.67 3.56
CA SER A 186 23.87 -2.41 4.31
C SER A 186 23.57 -1.85 5.70
N MET A 187 22.70 -0.84 5.80
CA MET A 187 22.32 -0.24 7.08
C MET A 187 21.55 -1.24 7.96
N TRP A 188 20.67 -2.05 7.37
CA TRP A 188 19.92 -3.09 8.07
C TRP A 188 20.84 -4.18 8.64
N SER A 189 21.84 -4.61 7.87
CA SER A 189 22.91 -5.50 8.34
C SER A 189 23.66 -4.90 9.53
N VAL A 190 24.05 -3.62 9.48
CA VAL A 190 24.77 -2.98 10.59
C VAL A 190 23.95 -2.96 11.89
N VAL A 191 22.63 -2.80 11.79
CA VAL A 191 21.74 -2.78 12.96
C VAL A 191 21.54 -4.18 13.54
N TYR A 192 21.35 -5.19 12.70
CA TYR A 192 20.90 -6.52 13.14
C TYR A 192 21.98 -7.62 13.11
N ALA A 193 23.20 -7.36 12.62
CA ALA A 193 24.28 -8.37 12.56
C ALA A 193 24.88 -8.75 13.92
N GLY A 194 24.61 -7.99 14.99
CA GLY A 194 25.10 -8.25 16.35
C GLY A 194 24.00 -8.39 17.42
N GLU A 195 22.74 -8.10 17.09
CA GLU A 195 21.61 -8.34 17.99
C GLU A 195 21.18 -9.82 17.84
N ASN A 196 21.45 -10.66 18.84
CA ASN A 196 20.77 -11.95 18.97
C ASN A 196 19.30 -11.70 19.27
N GLY A 197 18.52 -11.42 18.22
CA GLY A 197 17.05 -11.43 18.18
C GLY A 197 16.37 -11.02 19.48
N THR A 198 16.73 -9.87 20.07
CA THR A 198 16.00 -9.38 21.25
C THR A 198 14.66 -8.88 20.74
N GLU A 199 13.68 -9.77 20.84
CA GLU A 199 12.29 -9.45 20.63
C GLU A 199 11.96 -8.18 21.44
N SER A 200 11.28 -7.23 20.80
CA SER A 200 10.62 -6.16 21.51
C SER A 200 9.54 -6.81 22.39
N GLN A 201 9.87 -7.15 23.63
CA GLN A 201 8.91 -7.68 24.60
C GLN A 201 7.95 -6.57 24.99
N GLY A 202 6.73 -6.67 24.48
CA GLY A 202 5.60 -5.87 24.95
C GLY A 202 5.34 -6.17 26.42
N SER A 203 4.99 -5.13 27.17
CA SER A 203 4.64 -5.20 28.58
C SER A 203 3.25 -5.84 28.74
N GLY A 204 3.15 -7.17 28.73
CA GLY A 204 1.93 -7.84 29.19
C GLY A 204 1.76 -9.29 28.73
N ASN A 205 1.79 -10.23 29.68
CA ASN A 205 1.29 -11.58 29.46
C ASN A 205 -0.24 -11.56 29.40
N GLY A 206 -0.81 -11.35 28.22
CA GLY A 206 -2.25 -11.49 27.95
C GLY A 206 -2.82 -10.39 27.06
N PHE A 207 -3.89 -10.73 26.33
CA PHE A 207 -4.63 -9.80 25.46
C PHE A 207 -5.09 -8.55 26.23
N GLN A 208 -4.66 -7.36 25.78
CA GLN A 208 -5.06 -6.08 26.36
C GLN A 208 -6.18 -5.46 25.53
N SER A 209 -7.27 -5.03 26.17
CA SER A 209 -8.42 -4.40 25.50
C SER A 209 -8.06 -3.13 24.74
N HIS A 210 -7.00 -2.44 25.16
CA HIS A 210 -6.52 -1.20 24.52
C HIS A 210 -6.06 -1.40 23.07
N VAL A 211 -5.74 -2.63 22.66
CA VAL A 211 -5.16 -2.94 21.34
C VAL A 211 -6.23 -3.09 20.26
N ILE A 212 -7.49 -3.28 20.67
CA ILE A 212 -8.63 -3.38 19.75
C ILE A 212 -8.75 -2.12 18.90
N SER A 213 -8.56 -0.94 19.50
CA SER A 213 -8.68 0.33 18.77
C SER A 213 -7.61 0.48 17.68
N PRO A 214 -6.30 0.31 17.95
CA PRO A 214 -5.27 0.25 16.91
C PRO A 214 -5.54 -0.72 15.77
N ILE A 215 -5.94 -1.95 16.09
CA ILE A 215 -6.22 -2.99 15.09
C ILE A 215 -7.40 -2.58 14.20
N LEU A 216 -8.47 -2.05 14.80
CA LEU A 216 -9.62 -1.54 14.04
C LEU A 216 -9.25 -0.35 13.15
N MET A 217 -8.44 0.59 13.66
CA MET A 217 -7.96 1.73 12.88
C MET A 217 -7.22 1.26 11.63
N THR A 218 -6.21 0.40 11.76
CA THR A 218 -5.40 -0.02 10.61
C THR A 218 -6.16 -0.91 9.64
N SER A 219 -6.92 -1.89 10.15
CA SER A 219 -7.63 -2.85 9.31
C SER A 219 -8.76 -2.19 8.50
N VAL A 220 -9.55 -1.31 9.12
CA VAL A 220 -10.64 -0.61 8.44
C VAL A 220 -10.11 0.44 7.48
N ALA A 221 -9.08 1.20 7.88
CA ALA A 221 -8.46 2.20 7.02
C ALA A 221 -7.93 1.55 5.73
N LEU A 222 -7.05 0.55 5.84
CA LEU A 222 -6.46 -0.14 4.69
C LEU A 222 -7.52 -0.88 3.87
N SER A 223 -8.59 -1.40 4.47
CA SER A 223 -9.64 -2.06 3.69
C SER A 223 -10.46 -1.07 2.86
N LEU A 224 -10.92 0.03 3.47
CA LEU A 224 -11.83 0.97 2.80
C LEU A 224 -11.14 1.81 1.74
N ILE A 225 -9.89 2.24 1.97
CA ILE A 225 -9.19 3.12 1.04
C ILE A 225 -9.07 2.48 -0.35
N TYR A 226 -8.74 1.19 -0.40
CA TYR A 226 -8.51 0.45 -1.64
C TYR A 226 -9.79 0.08 -2.42
N VAL A 227 -10.97 0.21 -1.82
CA VAL A 227 -12.25 0.09 -2.57
C VAL A 227 -12.50 1.34 -3.41
N TYR A 228 -12.27 2.52 -2.80
CA TYR A 228 -12.73 3.78 -3.34
C TYR A 228 -11.64 4.58 -4.04
N TYR A 229 -10.41 4.57 -3.54
CA TYR A 229 -9.31 5.34 -4.10
C TYR A 229 -8.31 4.42 -4.84
N PRO A 230 -7.80 4.84 -6.02
CA PRO A 230 -8.15 6.04 -6.78
C PRO A 230 -9.36 5.83 -7.72
N GLY A 231 -9.84 4.58 -7.84
CA GLY A 231 -10.75 4.17 -8.91
C GLY A 231 -12.11 4.86 -8.91
N ILE A 232 -12.76 4.98 -7.75
CA ILE A 232 -14.06 5.65 -7.60
C ILE A 232 -13.87 7.14 -7.36
N ALA A 233 -13.12 7.51 -6.32
CA ALA A 233 -12.85 8.89 -5.95
C ALA A 233 -11.34 9.19 -6.10
N PRO A 234 -10.94 10.22 -6.89
CA PRO A 234 -11.77 11.11 -7.70
C PRO A 234 -12.16 10.51 -9.07
N GLY A 235 -11.64 9.33 -9.44
CA GLY A 235 -11.58 8.84 -10.83
C GLY A 235 -12.90 8.70 -11.59
N LEU A 236 -14.02 8.38 -10.94
CA LEU A 236 -15.35 8.30 -11.57
C LEU A 236 -16.22 9.54 -11.31
N LEU A 237 -15.76 10.47 -10.47
CA LEU A 237 -16.55 11.61 -10.01
C LEU A 237 -16.26 12.90 -10.78
N VAL A 238 -15.06 13.03 -11.35
CA VAL A 238 -14.62 14.24 -12.08
C VAL A 238 -13.76 13.88 -13.29
N ASP A 239 -13.64 14.84 -14.20
CA ASP A 239 -12.79 14.69 -15.38
C ASP A 239 -11.31 14.50 -15.04
N PHE A 240 -10.60 13.83 -15.95
CA PHE A 240 -9.19 13.43 -15.80
C PHE A 240 -8.23 14.58 -15.44
N ILE A 241 -8.47 15.79 -15.95
CA ILE A 241 -7.66 16.99 -15.63
C ILE A 241 -7.71 17.30 -14.13
N TYR A 242 -8.86 17.13 -13.50
CA TYR A 242 -9.05 17.41 -12.08
C TYR A 242 -8.58 16.25 -11.20
N VAL A 243 -8.71 15.00 -11.67
CA VAL A 243 -8.12 13.82 -11.01
C VAL A 243 -6.63 14.05 -10.76
N HIS A 244 -5.88 14.41 -11.80
CA HIS A 244 -4.44 14.64 -11.69
C HIS A 244 -4.09 15.78 -10.69
N LYS A 245 -4.87 16.87 -10.70
CA LYS A 245 -4.67 17.99 -9.75
C LYS A 245 -4.92 17.57 -8.30
N ILE A 246 -5.97 16.77 -8.07
CA ILE A 246 -6.30 16.25 -6.73
C ILE A 246 -5.19 15.32 -6.24
N ASP A 247 -4.69 14.44 -7.10
CA ASP A 247 -3.61 13.51 -6.76
C ASP A 247 -2.30 14.23 -6.40
N ILE A 248 -1.95 15.33 -7.11
CA ILE A 248 -0.79 16.17 -6.75
C ILE A 248 -0.97 16.79 -5.36
N VAL A 249 -2.16 17.31 -5.04
CA VAL A 249 -2.43 17.90 -3.72
C VAL A 249 -2.35 16.83 -2.64
N LEU A 250 -2.94 15.66 -2.87
CA LEU A 250 -2.84 14.51 -1.98
C LEU A 250 -1.39 14.14 -1.70
N MET A 251 -0.58 13.98 -2.75
CA MET A 251 0.83 13.64 -2.63
C MET A 251 1.59 14.58 -1.67
N LEU A 252 1.27 15.88 -1.66
CA LEU A 252 1.89 16.86 -0.76
C LEU A 252 1.36 16.82 0.68
N VAL A 253 0.07 16.55 0.85
CA VAL A 253 -0.60 16.62 2.17
C VAL A 253 -0.49 15.31 2.96
N VAL A 254 -0.47 14.16 2.26
CA VAL A 254 -0.44 12.82 2.83
C VAL A 254 0.73 12.54 3.79
N PRO A 255 1.97 13.02 3.56
CA PRO A 255 3.04 12.83 4.52
C PRO A 255 2.85 13.56 5.86
N ILE A 256 2.02 14.62 5.90
CA ILE A 256 1.92 15.53 7.06
C ILE A 256 1.46 14.79 8.34
N PRO A 257 0.36 14.01 8.34
CA PRO A 257 -0.06 13.25 9.51
C PRO A 257 1.05 12.37 10.09
N SER A 258 1.70 11.56 9.26
CA SER A 258 2.77 10.66 9.70
C SER A 258 3.94 11.45 10.28
N MET A 259 4.32 12.57 9.66
CA MET A 259 5.40 13.44 10.16
C MET A 259 5.08 14.00 11.55
N VAL A 260 3.85 14.48 11.76
CA VAL A 260 3.40 14.97 13.06
C VAL A 260 3.49 13.86 14.12
N ILE A 261 3.04 12.64 13.80
CA ILE A 261 3.10 11.51 14.72
C ILE A 261 4.55 11.09 15.03
N ALA A 262 5.45 11.11 14.04
CA ALA A 262 6.86 10.82 14.27
C ALA A 262 7.53 11.88 15.17
N VAL A 263 7.21 13.16 14.99
CA VAL A 263 7.68 14.24 15.88
C VAL A 263 7.15 14.05 17.30
N LEU A 264 5.87 13.74 17.47
CA LEU A 264 5.29 13.43 18.79
C LEU A 264 5.99 12.23 19.46
N SER A 265 6.29 11.19 18.68
CA SER A 265 7.01 10.00 19.15
C SER A 265 8.45 10.34 19.57
N HIS A 266 9.12 11.23 18.83
CA HIS A 266 10.44 11.75 19.21
C HIS A 266 10.44 12.41 20.60
N TYR A 267 9.40 13.20 20.90
CA TYR A 267 9.19 13.83 22.21
C TYR A 267 8.53 12.91 23.27
N LYS A 268 8.43 11.59 23.02
CA LYS A 268 7.80 10.60 23.92
C LYS A 268 6.31 10.87 24.22
N MET A 269 5.67 11.66 23.38
CA MET A 269 4.23 11.94 23.41
C MET A 269 3.49 11.16 22.32
N GLY A 270 4.16 10.27 21.60
CA GLY A 270 3.59 9.51 20.50
C GLY A 270 2.71 8.34 20.91
N PRO A 271 2.02 7.74 19.93
CA PRO A 271 1.14 6.58 20.10
C PRO A 271 1.93 5.27 20.34
N ASP A 272 3.25 5.31 20.17
CA ASP A 272 4.23 4.25 20.40
C ASP A 272 4.52 3.96 21.89
N ASN A 273 3.62 4.37 22.78
CA ASN A 273 3.71 4.13 24.21
C ASN A 273 2.50 3.33 24.67
N ASN A 274 2.54 2.77 25.88
CA ASN A 274 1.37 2.15 26.48
C ASN A 274 0.23 3.16 26.65
N TRP A 275 -0.98 2.78 26.24
CA TRP A 275 -2.19 3.61 26.28
C TRP A 275 -2.90 3.59 27.63
N GLN A 276 -2.42 2.81 28.61
CA GLN A 276 -2.88 2.90 30.00
C GLN A 276 -2.72 4.35 30.52
N GLY A 277 -3.85 5.00 30.80
CA GLY A 277 -3.90 6.42 31.21
C GLY A 277 -3.83 7.45 30.08
N LYS A 278 -3.66 7.03 28.81
CA LYS A 278 -3.65 7.90 27.61
C LYS A 278 -4.83 7.58 26.69
N THR A 279 -6.04 7.65 27.23
CA THR A 279 -7.27 7.23 26.52
C THR A 279 -7.62 8.09 25.30
N TYR A 280 -7.02 9.28 25.15
CA TYR A 280 -7.25 10.17 24.03
C TYR A 280 -6.86 9.56 22.67
N TRP A 281 -5.93 8.59 22.64
CA TRP A 281 -5.57 7.89 21.40
C TRP A 281 -6.71 7.06 20.81
N HIS A 282 -7.62 6.56 21.66
CA HIS A 282 -8.84 5.89 21.17
C HIS A 282 -9.76 6.84 20.38
N GLY A 283 -9.66 8.15 20.61
CA GLY A 283 -10.47 9.16 19.92
C GLY A 283 -10.27 9.19 18.40
N PHE A 284 -9.13 8.71 17.90
CA PHE A 284 -8.85 8.61 16.46
C PHE A 284 -9.76 7.61 15.72
N LEU A 285 -10.54 6.78 16.43
CA LEU A 285 -11.59 5.95 15.82
C LEU A 285 -12.67 6.78 15.11
N VAL A 286 -12.82 8.08 15.45
CA VAL A 286 -13.75 8.98 14.75
C VAL A 286 -13.47 9.05 13.25
N PHE A 287 -12.23 8.84 12.81
CA PHE A 287 -11.85 8.84 11.40
C PHE A 287 -12.43 7.64 10.63
N ILE A 288 -12.79 6.54 11.32
CA ILE A 288 -13.56 5.46 10.69
C ILE A 288 -14.94 5.96 10.26
N VAL A 289 -15.61 6.74 11.13
CA VAL A 289 -16.91 7.33 10.81
C VAL A 289 -16.78 8.28 9.62
N SER A 290 -15.75 9.12 9.61
CA SER A 290 -15.41 10.00 8.48
C SER A 290 -15.27 9.20 7.17
N MET A 291 -14.51 8.10 7.19
CA MET A 291 -14.32 7.25 6.02
C MET A 291 -15.61 6.60 5.54
N ILE A 292 -16.41 6.02 6.46
CA ILE A 292 -17.70 5.40 6.11
C ILE A 292 -18.66 6.42 5.50
N VAL A 293 -18.74 7.62 6.06
CA VAL A 293 -19.58 8.70 5.51
C VAL A 293 -19.13 9.05 4.09
N CYS A 294 -17.83 9.23 3.85
CA CYS A 294 -17.30 9.49 2.50
C CYS A 294 -17.63 8.35 1.53
N SER A 295 -17.44 7.09 1.94
CA SER A 295 -17.78 5.90 1.16
C SER A 295 -19.26 5.86 0.76
N ILE A 296 -20.17 6.20 1.68
CA ILE A 296 -21.61 6.29 1.40
C ILE A 296 -21.88 7.42 0.40
N LEU A 297 -21.28 8.60 0.59
CA LEU A 297 -21.44 9.73 -0.31
C LEU A 297 -20.95 9.42 -1.73
N PHE A 298 -19.80 8.76 -1.88
CA PHE A 298 -19.27 8.33 -3.18
C PHE A 298 -20.21 7.34 -3.86
N THR A 299 -20.71 6.34 -3.11
CA THR A 299 -21.63 5.33 -3.64
C THR A 299 -22.96 5.93 -4.08
N ILE A 300 -23.55 6.83 -3.27
CA ILE A 300 -24.81 7.52 -3.61
C ILE A 300 -24.61 8.42 -4.84
N SER A 301 -23.47 9.10 -4.92
CA SER A 301 -23.15 9.98 -6.05
C SER A 301 -23.15 9.24 -7.39
N LEU A 302 -22.68 7.98 -7.40
CA LEU A 302 -22.62 7.15 -8.59
C LEU A 302 -23.95 6.48 -8.97
N HIS A 303 -24.76 6.06 -8.00
CA HIS A 303 -26.00 5.30 -8.27
C HIS A 303 -27.25 6.17 -8.35
N TYR A 304 -27.23 7.40 -7.82
CA TYR A 304 -28.38 8.31 -7.83
C TYR A 304 -27.99 9.67 -8.43
N PRO A 305 -27.79 9.77 -9.76
CA PRO A 305 -27.33 11.00 -10.43
C PRO A 305 -28.22 12.22 -10.19
N GLN A 306 -29.52 12.00 -9.98
CA GLN A 306 -30.50 13.08 -9.77
C GLN A 306 -30.55 13.58 -8.31
N SER A 307 -29.90 12.89 -7.38
CA SER A 307 -29.89 13.29 -5.97
C SER A 307 -29.18 14.64 -5.78
N SER A 308 -29.57 15.40 -4.75
CA SER A 308 -28.88 16.65 -4.38
C SER A 308 -27.41 16.40 -4.03
N VAL A 309 -27.13 15.24 -3.42
CA VAL A 309 -25.78 14.79 -3.09
C VAL A 309 -24.94 14.59 -4.35
N SER A 310 -25.43 13.81 -5.31
CA SER A 310 -24.71 13.57 -6.58
C SER A 310 -24.45 14.88 -7.33
N ARG A 311 -25.45 15.76 -7.45
CA ARG A 311 -25.28 17.08 -8.11
C ARG A 311 -24.27 18.00 -7.42
N SER A 312 -24.01 17.79 -6.13
CA SER A 312 -23.03 18.57 -5.36
C SER A 312 -21.61 18.00 -5.45
N ILE A 313 -21.46 16.73 -5.81
CA ILE A 313 -20.17 16.00 -5.81
C ILE A 313 -19.70 15.72 -7.25
N VAL A 314 -20.55 15.17 -8.11
CA VAL A 314 -20.18 14.77 -9.48
C VAL A 314 -19.93 16.02 -10.34
N ASN A 315 -18.83 16.03 -11.09
CA ASN A 315 -18.36 17.15 -11.91
C ASN A 315 -18.13 18.46 -11.12
N ARG A 316 -17.93 18.37 -9.79
CA ARG A 316 -17.64 19.51 -8.90
C ARG A 316 -16.25 19.32 -8.26
N PRO A 317 -15.16 19.73 -8.93
CA PRO A 317 -13.79 19.37 -8.56
C PRO A 317 -13.41 19.81 -7.15
N PHE A 318 -13.92 20.95 -6.67
CA PHE A 318 -13.65 21.42 -5.31
C PHE A 318 -14.24 20.49 -4.25
N MET A 319 -15.51 20.09 -4.39
CA MET A 319 -16.19 19.22 -3.42
C MET A 319 -15.65 17.79 -3.48
N THR A 320 -15.45 17.25 -4.70
CA THR A 320 -14.80 15.94 -4.87
C THR A 320 -13.41 15.95 -4.26
N GLY A 321 -12.59 16.97 -4.56
CA GLY A 321 -11.25 17.11 -4.02
C GLY A 321 -11.26 17.15 -2.50
N PHE A 322 -12.12 17.98 -1.89
CA PHE A 322 -12.26 18.03 -0.43
C PHE A 322 -12.60 16.67 0.18
N LEU A 323 -13.61 15.97 -0.35
CA LEU A 323 -14.01 14.66 0.18
C LEU A 323 -12.94 13.59 -0.02
N THR A 324 -12.28 13.55 -1.18
CA THR A 324 -11.18 12.61 -1.43
C THR A 324 -10.00 12.88 -0.49
N ILE A 325 -9.63 14.15 -0.30
CA ILE A 325 -8.56 14.55 0.63
C ILE A 325 -8.91 14.18 2.07
N LEU A 326 -10.14 14.47 2.51
CA LEU A 326 -10.61 14.08 3.84
C LEU A 326 -10.57 12.55 4.04
N PHE A 327 -11.04 11.79 3.05
CA PHE A 327 -11.04 10.33 3.07
C PHE A 327 -9.62 9.76 3.20
N TYR A 328 -8.69 10.27 2.38
CA TYR A 328 -7.32 9.80 2.35
C TYR A 328 -6.54 10.21 3.61
N ILE A 329 -6.68 11.46 4.08
CA ILE A 329 -6.03 11.91 5.31
C ILE A 329 -6.54 11.13 6.53
N SER A 330 -7.85 10.84 6.57
CA SER A 330 -8.45 10.02 7.64
C SER A 330 -7.81 8.62 7.69
N HIS A 331 -7.58 8.01 6.52
CA HIS A 331 -6.85 6.76 6.38
C HIS A 331 -5.41 6.88 6.94
N GLU A 332 -4.64 7.88 6.49
CA GLU A 332 -3.24 8.05 6.88
C GLU A 332 -3.06 8.32 8.37
N ILE A 333 -3.91 9.15 8.97
CA ILE A 333 -3.89 9.39 10.42
C ILE A 333 -4.07 8.07 11.19
N MET A 334 -5.03 7.24 10.75
CA MET A 334 -5.29 5.94 11.40
C MET A 334 -4.12 4.97 11.25
N LEU A 335 -3.39 4.96 10.13
CA LEU A 335 -2.19 4.14 9.98
C LEU A 335 -1.04 4.64 10.85
N ALA A 336 -0.80 5.95 10.83
CA ALA A 336 0.27 6.59 11.59
C ALA A 336 0.10 6.39 13.11
N VAL A 337 -1.15 6.39 13.61
CA VAL A 337 -1.45 6.10 15.02
C VAL A 337 -1.51 4.61 15.30
N GLY A 338 -2.20 3.85 14.45
CA GLY A 338 -2.53 2.46 14.69
C GLY A 338 -1.30 1.55 14.70
N PHE A 339 -0.50 1.51 13.63
CA PHE A 339 0.61 0.56 13.53
C PHE A 339 1.66 0.70 14.65
N PRO A 340 2.15 1.92 14.98
CA PRO A 340 3.14 2.07 16.05
C PRO A 340 2.65 1.68 17.44
N SER A 341 1.34 1.71 17.67
CA SER A 341 0.77 1.47 18.99
C SER A 341 0.61 -0.01 19.35
N ILE A 342 0.61 -0.94 18.37
CA ILE A 342 0.26 -2.34 18.63
C ILE A 342 1.33 -3.04 19.48
N THR A 343 2.61 -2.89 19.14
CA THR A 343 3.71 -3.62 19.79
C THR A 343 3.83 -3.34 21.28
N GLU A 344 3.68 -2.10 21.70
CA GLU A 344 3.84 -1.69 23.11
C GLU A 344 2.56 -1.92 23.93
N ASN A 345 1.39 -2.03 23.29
CA ASN A 345 0.13 -2.31 23.97
C ASN A 345 -0.22 -3.80 24.04
N TRP A 346 0.40 -4.66 23.23
CA TRP A 346 0.25 -6.12 23.30
C TRP A 346 1.60 -6.81 23.18
N ASP A 347 2.00 -7.15 21.95
CA ASP A 347 3.28 -7.76 21.64
C ASP A 347 3.65 -7.54 20.17
N SER A 348 4.87 -7.90 19.82
CA SER A 348 5.40 -7.79 18.46
C SER A 348 4.79 -8.80 17.47
N THR A 349 4.22 -9.90 17.96
CA THR A 349 3.57 -10.93 17.13
C THR A 349 2.18 -10.46 16.66
N ALA A 350 1.46 -9.73 17.50
CA ALA A 350 0.19 -9.08 17.23
C ALA A 350 0.33 -8.00 16.16
N ALA A 351 1.47 -7.28 16.11
CA ALA A 351 1.75 -6.34 15.04
C ALA A 351 1.80 -7.05 13.68
N THR A 352 2.45 -8.21 13.60
CA THR A 352 2.50 -9.04 12.39
C THR A 352 1.13 -9.63 12.05
N GLY A 353 0.41 -10.15 13.06
CA GLY A 353 -0.96 -10.66 12.89
C GLY A 353 -1.94 -9.59 12.39
N ASN A 354 -1.80 -8.35 12.87
CA ASN A 354 -2.55 -7.20 12.35
C ASN A 354 -2.14 -6.86 10.92
N GLY A 355 -0.86 -7.01 10.57
CA GLY A 355 -0.37 -6.92 9.20
C GLY A 355 -1.06 -7.93 8.26
N LEU A 356 -1.22 -9.18 8.71
CA LEU A 356 -1.95 -10.22 7.96
C LEU A 356 -3.44 -9.90 7.84
N LEU A 357 -4.09 -9.49 8.93
CA LEU A 357 -5.50 -9.11 8.93
C LEU A 357 -5.75 -7.95 7.96
N SER A 358 -4.95 -6.89 8.08
CA SER A 358 -5.06 -5.70 7.23
C SER A 358 -4.75 -6.04 5.78
N GLY A 359 -3.70 -6.83 5.50
CA GLY A 359 -3.37 -7.29 4.15
C GLY A 359 -4.46 -8.17 3.52
N THR A 360 -5.12 -9.00 4.32
CA THR A 360 -6.29 -9.79 3.87
C THR A 360 -7.46 -8.87 3.53
N GLY A 361 -7.69 -7.83 4.33
CA GLY A 361 -8.65 -6.78 4.03
C GLY A 361 -8.36 -6.10 2.70
N VAL A 362 -7.13 -5.60 2.51
CA VAL A 362 -6.69 -4.96 1.26
C VAL A 362 -6.99 -5.83 0.05
N ILE A 363 -6.52 -7.09 0.01
CA ILE A 363 -6.69 -7.92 -1.18
C ILE A 363 -8.17 -8.22 -1.48
N ILE A 364 -9.00 -8.45 -0.47
CA ILE A 364 -10.44 -8.68 -0.66
C ILE A 364 -11.10 -7.43 -1.24
N PHE A 365 -10.82 -6.27 -0.65
CA PHE A 365 -11.48 -5.03 -1.01
C PHE A 365 -10.97 -4.40 -2.31
N VAL A 366 -9.68 -4.56 -2.65
CA VAL A 366 -9.13 -4.23 -3.98
C VAL A 366 -9.87 -5.02 -5.05
N LEU A 367 -9.93 -6.34 -4.91
CA LEU A 367 -10.54 -7.23 -5.90
C LEU A 367 -12.04 -6.92 -6.06
N LEU A 368 -12.75 -6.67 -4.96
CA LEU A 368 -14.15 -6.25 -4.99
C LEU A 368 -14.34 -4.86 -5.62
N GLY A 369 -13.50 -3.88 -5.27
CA GLY A 369 -13.54 -2.53 -5.83
C GLY A 369 -13.36 -2.53 -7.35
N GLU A 370 -12.36 -3.25 -7.84
CA GLU A 370 -12.14 -3.42 -9.28
C GLU A 370 -13.28 -4.15 -9.99
N GLY A 371 -13.77 -5.24 -9.39
CA GLY A 371 -14.89 -6.00 -9.92
C GLY A 371 -16.16 -5.15 -10.02
N TYR A 372 -16.37 -4.27 -9.03
CA TYR A 372 -17.46 -3.28 -9.01
C TYR A 372 -17.30 -2.26 -10.12
N ILE A 373 -16.12 -1.61 -10.25
CA ILE A 373 -15.86 -0.62 -11.30
C ILE A 373 -16.04 -1.24 -12.69
N THR A 374 -15.59 -2.48 -12.87
CA THR A 374 -15.74 -3.22 -14.13
C THR A 374 -17.21 -3.43 -14.48
N GLU A 375 -18.03 -3.83 -13.50
CA GLU A 375 -19.47 -4.00 -13.74
C GLU A 375 -20.16 -2.65 -13.97
N TYR A 376 -19.83 -1.64 -13.17
CA TYR A 376 -20.41 -0.30 -13.25
C TYR A 376 -20.24 0.29 -14.66
N LYS A 377 -19.04 0.17 -15.24
CA LYS A 377 -18.72 0.68 -16.58
C LYS A 377 -19.39 -0.07 -17.73
N ARG A 378 -19.96 -1.27 -17.50
CA ARG A 378 -20.66 -2.04 -18.55
C ARG A 378 -22.07 -1.53 -18.84
N HIS A 379 -22.67 -0.83 -17.88
CA HIS A 379 -24.06 -0.42 -17.96
C HIS A 379 -24.19 1.02 -18.43
N ASP A 380 -25.16 1.26 -19.30
CA ASP A 380 -25.55 2.60 -19.74
C ASP A 380 -26.39 3.26 -18.61
N PRO A 381 -26.08 4.51 -18.20
CA PRO A 381 -26.87 5.25 -17.23
C PRO A 381 -28.39 5.34 -17.55
N SER A 382 -28.77 5.20 -18.83
CA SER A 382 -30.17 5.23 -19.26
C SER A 382 -30.94 3.91 -19.06
N LYS A 383 -30.22 2.79 -18.86
CA LYS A 383 -30.80 1.45 -18.64
C LYS A 383 -30.16 0.83 -17.42
N TRP A 384 -30.51 1.35 -16.24
CA TRP A 384 -29.85 0.95 -15.02
C TRP A 384 -30.26 -0.46 -14.60
N PRO A 385 -29.33 -1.38 -14.33
CA PRO A 385 -29.63 -2.79 -14.08
C PRO A 385 -30.39 -3.02 -12.76
N THR A 386 -30.44 -2.02 -11.89
CA THR A 386 -31.11 -2.10 -10.59
C THR A 386 -32.35 -1.21 -10.49
N ASP A 387 -32.84 -0.67 -11.62
CA ASP A 387 -34.09 0.08 -11.66
C ASP A 387 -35.27 -0.81 -11.25
N GLY A 388 -36.09 -0.30 -10.33
CA GLY A 388 -37.24 -1.04 -9.77
C GLY A 388 -36.89 -2.14 -8.76
N MET A 389 -35.60 -2.35 -8.43
CA MET A 389 -35.20 -3.28 -7.38
C MET A 389 -35.26 -2.65 -5.99
N THR A 390 -35.54 -3.46 -4.96
CA THR A 390 -35.38 -3.01 -3.57
C THR A 390 -33.90 -2.79 -3.24
N THR A 391 -33.60 -1.90 -2.29
CA THR A 391 -32.21 -1.55 -1.91
C THR A 391 -31.35 -2.76 -1.56
N ARG A 392 -31.92 -3.76 -0.87
CA ARG A 392 -31.21 -4.99 -0.51
C ARG A 392 -30.90 -5.86 -1.72
N THR A 393 -31.85 -6.00 -2.64
CA THR A 393 -31.67 -6.74 -3.89
C THR A 393 -30.65 -6.06 -4.79
N ALA A 394 -30.73 -4.74 -4.92
CA ALA A 394 -29.76 -3.95 -5.68
C ALA A 394 -28.34 -4.08 -5.10
N PHE A 395 -28.17 -3.95 -3.79
CA PHE A 395 -26.88 -4.16 -3.13
C PHE A 395 -26.33 -5.58 -3.37
N SER A 396 -27.18 -6.60 -3.20
CA SER A 396 -26.79 -7.99 -3.44
C SER A 396 -26.40 -8.25 -4.90
N TYR A 397 -27.06 -7.60 -5.86
CA TYR A 397 -26.72 -7.67 -7.27
C TYR A 397 -25.31 -7.13 -7.52
N TRP A 398 -25.03 -5.90 -7.06
CA TRP A 398 -23.72 -5.27 -7.24
C TRP A 398 -22.59 -6.04 -6.57
N MET A 399 -22.81 -6.53 -5.34
CA MET A 399 -21.83 -7.36 -4.63
C MET A 399 -21.57 -8.68 -5.35
N SER A 400 -22.62 -9.37 -5.81
CA SER A 400 -22.47 -10.65 -6.52
C SER A 400 -21.73 -10.49 -7.84
N ARG A 401 -22.06 -9.45 -8.62
CA ARG A 401 -21.40 -9.16 -9.90
C ARG A 401 -19.95 -8.71 -9.70
N SER A 402 -19.70 -7.86 -8.70
CA SER A 402 -18.35 -7.47 -8.31
C SER A 402 -17.50 -8.70 -7.99
N PHE A 403 -18.00 -9.62 -7.17
CA PHE A 403 -17.30 -10.86 -6.83
C PHE A 403 -17.03 -11.77 -8.04
N ALA A 404 -18.02 -11.92 -8.94
CA ALA A 404 -17.85 -12.71 -10.16
C ALA A 404 -16.74 -12.13 -11.07
N ASN A 405 -16.74 -10.81 -11.27
CA ASN A 405 -15.71 -10.12 -12.06
C ASN A 405 -14.33 -10.18 -11.36
N ALA A 406 -14.30 -10.07 -10.03
CA ALA A 406 -13.08 -10.20 -9.23
C ALA A 406 -12.41 -11.57 -9.44
N LEU A 407 -13.18 -12.66 -9.37
CA LEU A 407 -12.67 -14.01 -9.64
C LEU A 407 -12.18 -14.19 -11.07
N GLU A 408 -12.86 -13.57 -12.05
CA GLU A 408 -12.41 -13.59 -13.44
C GLU A 408 -11.07 -12.84 -13.61
N ASN A 409 -10.91 -11.69 -12.96
CA ASN A 409 -9.66 -10.92 -12.97
C ASN A 409 -8.51 -11.70 -12.35
N VAL A 410 -8.70 -12.36 -11.21
CA VAL A 410 -7.66 -13.19 -10.57
C VAL A 410 -7.17 -14.29 -11.51
N LYS A 411 -8.07 -14.97 -12.22
CA LYS A 411 -7.67 -16.00 -13.20
C LYS A 411 -6.80 -15.43 -14.33
N ARG A 412 -7.05 -14.19 -14.74
CA ARG A 412 -6.30 -13.50 -15.79
C ARG A 412 -4.93 -12.96 -15.33
N ILE A 413 -4.64 -12.96 -14.03
CA ILE A 413 -3.32 -12.59 -13.49
C ILE A 413 -2.29 -13.71 -13.76
N PHE A 414 -2.71 -14.97 -13.64
CA PHE A 414 -1.87 -16.15 -13.82
C PHE A 414 -1.67 -16.51 -15.30
N THR A 415 -1.17 -15.56 -16.10
CA THR A 415 -0.89 -15.78 -17.52
C THR A 415 0.56 -16.16 -17.76
N LEU A 416 0.78 -17.27 -18.47
CA LEU A 416 2.10 -17.70 -18.95
C LEU A 416 2.60 -16.89 -20.16
N ASP A 417 1.71 -16.17 -20.84
CA ASP A 417 2.03 -15.30 -21.97
C ASP A 417 1.23 -13.98 -21.88
N VAL A 418 1.82 -13.01 -21.19
CA VAL A 418 1.23 -11.70 -20.94
C VAL A 418 0.94 -10.97 -22.25
N ARG A 419 1.83 -11.08 -23.23
CA ARG A 419 1.69 -10.40 -24.53
C ARG A 419 0.48 -10.94 -25.28
N ARG A 420 0.38 -12.25 -25.43
CA ARG A 420 -0.72 -12.88 -26.17
C ARG A 420 -2.07 -12.62 -25.51
N ASP A 421 -2.13 -12.60 -24.19
CA ASP A 421 -3.40 -12.41 -23.48
C ASP A 421 -3.90 -10.96 -23.52
N ILE A 422 -2.99 -9.97 -23.43
CA ILE A 422 -3.33 -8.55 -23.65
C ILE A 422 -3.85 -8.32 -25.08
N LEU A 423 -3.22 -8.95 -26.09
CA LEU A 423 -3.64 -8.79 -27.48
C LEU A 423 -4.99 -9.49 -27.78
N LYS A 424 -5.31 -10.59 -27.09
CA LYS A 424 -6.56 -11.35 -27.29
C LYS A 424 -7.77 -10.72 -26.61
N SER A 425 -7.60 -10.12 -25.44
CA SER A 425 -8.69 -9.59 -24.61
C SER A 425 -9.48 -8.45 -25.28
N VAL A 426 -8.86 -7.66 -26.17
CA VAL A 426 -9.55 -6.62 -26.95
C VAL A 426 -10.31 -7.17 -28.15
N ARG A 427 -9.83 -8.25 -28.79
CA ARG A 427 -10.53 -8.89 -29.92
C ARG A 427 -11.92 -9.40 -29.52
N LYS A 428 -12.14 -9.65 -28.22
CA LYS A 428 -13.42 -10.07 -27.63
C LYS A 428 -14.35 -8.88 -27.32
N ILE A 429 -13.80 -7.67 -27.19
CA ILE A 429 -14.55 -6.42 -26.93
C ILE A 429 -14.96 -5.77 -28.26
N GLU A 430 -14.14 -5.87 -29.31
CA GLU A 430 -14.50 -5.37 -30.66
C GLU A 430 -15.54 -6.25 -31.39
N LEU A 431 -15.88 -7.43 -30.84
CA LEU A 431 -16.86 -8.38 -31.40
C LEU A 431 -18.21 -8.38 -30.64
N ILE A 432 -18.35 -7.52 -29.63
CA ILE A 432 -19.59 -7.23 -28.89
C ILE A 432 -19.94 -5.79 -29.18
#